data_AF-A0A9P8L5M2-F1
#
_entry.id   AF-A0A9P8L5M2-F1
#
_cell.length_a   1.000
_cell.length_b   1.000
_cell.length_c   1.000
_cell.angle_alpha   90.00
_cell.angle_beta   90.00
_cell.angle_gamma   90.00
#
_symmetry.space_group_name_H-M   'P 1'
#
loop_
_entity.id
_entity.type
_entity.pdbx_description
1 polymer ?
#
loop_
_entity_poly.entity_id
_entity_poly.type
_entity_poly.pdbx_seq_one_letter_code
_entity_poly.pdbx_strand_id
1 'polypeptide(L)'
;MLLIDNFVHADLHPGNIMVRFYKPKQLDFLARLTPFSAPEVEDGTDVTEEVLSRLRPHRHKPAEWNQQLAQIDREGYRPQLIFIDTGLVTQLNHTNRRNFLDLFRAVAEFDGYKAGQLMIERCRQPDAVIHADIFALKMQHLVLGVKSRTFALGNVRIGDILNDVMAMIRSHH
;
A
#
# COMPACT_ATOMS: atom_id res chain seq x y z
N MET A 1 0.81 1.83 4.60
CA MET A 1 1.95 0.89 4.61
C MET A 1 2.27 0.51 3.17
N LEU A 2 3.44 0.93 2.68
CA LEU A 2 3.94 0.54 1.35
C LEU A 2 4.99 -0.54 1.55
N LEU A 3 4.94 -1.58 0.70
CA LEU A 3 5.85 -2.72 0.69
C LEU A 3 6.56 -2.74 -0.67
N ILE A 4 7.76 -2.19 -0.73
CA ILE A 4 8.64 -2.32 -1.90
C ILE A 4 9.94 -2.93 -1.40
N ASP A 5 10.39 -4.02 -2.02
CA ASP A 5 11.66 -4.70 -1.70
C ASP A 5 11.85 -5.03 -0.20
N ASN A 6 10.78 -5.41 0.49
CA ASN A 6 10.77 -5.73 1.94
C ASN A 6 11.02 -4.53 2.87
N PHE A 7 10.96 -3.30 2.35
CA PHE A 7 10.90 -2.10 3.16
C PHE A 7 9.46 -1.79 3.55
N VAL A 8 9.25 -1.56 4.85
CA VAL A 8 7.97 -1.15 5.42
C VAL A 8 8.08 0.31 5.82
N HIS A 9 7.29 1.18 5.19
CA HIS A 9 7.11 2.56 5.65
C HIS A 9 5.96 2.60 6.68
N ALA A 10 6.30 2.77 7.96
CA ALA A 10 5.34 2.72 9.06
C ALA A 10 4.36 3.91 9.06
N ASP A 11 4.79 5.09 8.58
CA ASP A 11 3.98 6.31 8.59
C ASP A 11 3.87 6.97 7.21
N LEU A 12 3.34 6.22 6.22
CA LEU A 12 3.17 6.75 4.87
C LEU A 12 1.83 7.48 4.70
N HIS A 13 1.73 8.68 5.26
CA HIS A 13 0.62 9.60 5.01
C HIS A 13 0.87 10.43 3.72
N PRO A 14 -0.15 11.09 3.14
CA PRO A 14 0.02 11.85 1.90
C PRO A 14 1.09 12.96 1.92
N GLY A 15 1.48 13.44 3.10
CA GLY A 15 2.56 14.42 3.26
C GLY A 15 3.96 13.82 3.03
N ASN A 16 4.10 12.50 3.14
CA ASN A 16 5.35 11.76 2.89
C ASN A 16 5.44 11.22 1.45
N ILE A 17 4.51 11.62 0.58
CA ILE A 17 4.49 11.25 -0.83
C ILE A 17 4.56 12.53 -1.66
N MET A 18 5.69 12.74 -2.33
CA MET A 18 5.84 13.80 -3.33
C MET A 18 5.66 13.22 -4.73
N VAL A 19 4.93 13.94 -5.58
CA VAL A 19 4.75 13.58 -6.98
C VAL A 19 5.59 14.55 -7.82
N ARG A 20 6.57 14.02 -8.56
CA ARG A 20 7.27 14.76 -9.63
C ARG A 20 6.78 14.30 -10.99
N PHE A 21 7.03 15.10 -12.01
CA PHE A 21 6.92 14.67 -13.41
C PHE A 21 8.28 14.70 -14.08
N TYR A 22 8.47 13.80 -15.03
CA TYR A 22 9.65 13.78 -15.87
C TYR A 22 9.31 13.36 -17.29
N LYS A 23 10.18 13.69 -18.24
CA LYS A 23 10.06 13.22 -19.61
C LYS A 23 11.19 12.22 -19.88
N PRO A 24 10.90 10.92 -20.10
CA PRO A 24 11.94 9.96 -20.40
C PRO A 24 12.64 10.35 -21.70
N LYS A 25 13.98 10.43 -21.69
CA LYS A 25 14.75 10.41 -22.95
C LYS A 25 14.51 9.06 -23.62
N GLN A 26 14.41 9.05 -24.96
CA GLN A 26 14.21 7.81 -25.73
C GLN A 26 15.15 6.72 -25.21
N LEU A 27 14.59 5.61 -24.75
CA LEU A 27 15.37 4.51 -24.20
C LEU A 27 16.35 3.97 -25.25
N ASP A 28 17.63 4.00 -24.91
CA ASP A 28 18.59 3.02 -25.43
C ASP A 28 18.06 1.63 -25.01
N PHE A 29 17.82 0.75 -25.99
CA PHE A 29 17.16 -0.55 -25.82
C PHE A 29 17.83 -1.45 -24.75
N LEU A 30 19.10 -1.17 -24.43
CA LEU A 30 19.93 -1.85 -23.43
C LEU A 30 19.57 -1.53 -21.96
N ALA A 31 19.01 -0.35 -21.65
CA ALA A 31 18.72 0.05 -20.26
C ALA A 31 17.58 -0.79 -19.62
N ARG A 32 16.78 -1.47 -20.44
CA ARG A 32 15.70 -2.36 -20.01
C ARG A 32 16.16 -3.67 -19.37
N LEU A 33 17.46 -4.01 -19.50
CA LEU A 33 18.06 -5.22 -18.94
C LEU A 33 18.67 -5.01 -17.55
N THR A 34 18.72 -3.77 -17.06
CA THR A 34 19.25 -3.42 -15.74
C THR A 34 18.12 -2.89 -14.83
N PRO A 35 17.67 -3.64 -13.81
CA PRO A 35 16.54 -3.23 -12.95
C PRO A 35 16.82 -1.99 -12.07
N PHE A 36 18.06 -1.50 -12.03
CA PHE A 36 18.51 -0.48 -11.07
C PHE A 36 19.04 0.81 -11.71
N SER A 37 19.03 0.93 -13.04
CA SER A 37 19.45 2.17 -13.69
C SER A 37 18.29 3.15 -13.66
N ALA A 38 18.37 4.16 -12.79
CA ALA A 38 17.47 5.31 -12.86
C ALA A 38 17.59 5.90 -14.28
N PRO A 39 16.46 6.12 -15.00
CA PRO A 39 16.52 6.75 -16.31
C PRO A 39 17.26 8.09 -16.19
N GLU A 40 18.12 8.43 -17.15
CA GLU A 40 18.69 9.78 -17.21
C GLU A 40 17.54 10.79 -17.36
N VAL A 41 17.25 11.50 -16.28
CA VAL A 41 16.14 12.44 -16.20
C VAL A 41 16.68 13.84 -16.53
N GLU A 42 16.12 14.50 -17.54
CA GLU A 42 16.28 15.94 -17.71
C GLU A 42 15.76 16.66 -16.46
N ASP A 43 16.53 17.63 -15.94
CA ASP A 43 16.38 18.23 -14.62
C ASP A 43 14.91 18.38 -14.16
N GLY A 44 14.50 17.48 -13.24
CA GLY A 44 13.08 17.18 -13.00
C GLY A 44 12.29 18.30 -12.31
N THR A 45 12.97 19.34 -11.81
CA THR A 45 12.35 20.47 -11.11
C THR A 45 11.57 21.35 -12.08
N ASP A 46 12.18 21.70 -13.22
CA ASP A 46 11.56 22.57 -14.23
C ASP A 46 10.39 21.87 -14.94
N VAL A 47 10.55 20.59 -15.26
CA VAL A 47 9.51 19.76 -15.88
C VAL A 47 8.28 19.60 -14.99
N THR A 48 8.49 19.46 -13.68
CA THR A 48 7.39 19.32 -12.73
C THR A 48 6.58 20.61 -12.63
N GLU A 49 7.23 21.77 -12.53
CA GLU A 49 6.52 23.05 -12.51
C GLU A 49 5.80 23.35 -13.84
N GLU A 50 6.37 22.95 -14.98
CA GLU A 50 5.67 23.04 -16.27
C GLU A 50 4.34 22.28 -16.23
N VAL A 51 4.36 21.01 -15.81
CA VAL A 51 3.15 20.19 -15.68
C VAL A 51 2.17 20.80 -14.67
N LEU A 52 2.64 21.22 -13.50
CA LEU A 52 1.80 21.81 -12.46
C LEU A 52 1.15 23.13 -12.90
N SER A 53 1.86 23.97 -13.66
CA SER A 53 1.33 25.22 -14.20
C SER A 53 0.11 25.00 -15.10
N ARG A 54 0.11 23.89 -15.86
CA ARG A 54 -1.00 23.48 -16.74
C ARG A 54 -2.16 22.87 -15.96
N LEU A 55 -1.89 22.20 -14.85
CA LEU A 55 -2.91 21.53 -14.02
C LEU A 55 -3.59 22.48 -13.02
N ARG A 56 -2.86 23.43 -12.43
CA ARG A 56 -3.35 24.38 -11.41
C ARG A 56 -4.68 25.07 -11.80
N PRO A 57 -4.89 25.54 -13.05
CA PRO A 57 -6.16 26.15 -13.47
C PRO A 57 -7.39 25.23 -13.37
N HIS A 58 -7.20 23.91 -13.43
CA HIS A 58 -8.28 22.93 -13.42
C HIS A 58 -8.47 22.23 -12.07
N ARG A 59 -7.81 22.70 -10.99
CA ARG A 59 -7.78 22.05 -9.66
C ARG A 59 -9.17 21.71 -9.09
N HIS A 60 -10.17 22.54 -9.37
CA HIS A 60 -11.54 22.37 -8.88
C HIS A 60 -12.50 21.81 -9.94
N LYS A 61 -11.97 21.32 -11.06
CA LYS A 61 -12.75 20.89 -12.22
C LYS A 61 -12.33 19.47 -12.64
N PRO A 62 -12.93 18.42 -12.05
CA PRO A 62 -12.46 17.04 -12.24
C PRO A 62 -12.39 16.57 -13.70
N ALA A 63 -13.38 16.95 -14.52
CA ALA A 63 -13.42 16.57 -15.93
C ALA A 63 -12.28 17.20 -16.73
N GLU A 64 -12.08 18.52 -16.60
CA GLU A 64 -11.01 19.25 -17.28
C GLU A 64 -9.62 18.82 -16.77
N TRP A 65 -9.50 18.56 -15.46
CA TRP A 65 -8.27 18.04 -14.85
C TRP A 65 -7.85 16.70 -15.46
N ASN A 66 -8.80 15.76 -15.57
CA ASN A 66 -8.53 14.44 -16.14
C ASN A 66 -8.18 14.53 -17.63
N GLN A 67 -8.82 15.44 -18.37
CA GLN A 67 -8.49 15.70 -19.78
C GLN A 67 -7.07 16.25 -19.92
N GLN A 68 -6.68 17.20 -19.08
CA GLN A 68 -5.34 17.79 -19.09
C GLN A 68 -4.28 16.76 -18.70
N LEU A 69 -4.54 15.90 -17.70
CA LEU A 69 -3.66 14.78 -17.36
C LEU A 69 -3.47 13.81 -18.53
N ALA A 70 -4.56 13.45 -19.23
CA ALA A 70 -4.48 12.57 -20.39
C ALA A 70 -3.72 13.20 -21.56
N GLN A 71 -3.72 14.53 -21.68
CA GLN A 71 -2.87 15.22 -22.65
C GLN A 71 -1.40 15.18 -22.25
N ILE A 72 -1.08 15.49 -20.99
CA ILE A 72 0.29 15.44 -20.44
C ILE A 72 0.88 14.03 -20.59
N ASP A 73 0.09 12.99 -20.35
CA ASP A 73 0.51 11.59 -20.54
C ASP A 73 0.84 11.27 -22.01
N ARG A 74 0.00 11.73 -22.95
CA ARG A 74 0.23 11.58 -24.40
C ARG A 74 1.46 12.32 -24.89
N GLU A 75 1.80 13.44 -24.26
CA GLU A 75 3.02 14.22 -24.54
C GLU A 75 4.30 13.54 -24.01
N GLY A 76 4.16 12.40 -23.32
CA GLY A 76 5.26 11.56 -22.88
C GLY A 76 5.76 11.88 -21.47
N TYR A 77 5.13 12.81 -20.75
CA TYR A 77 5.46 13.06 -19.35
C TYR A 77 4.97 11.88 -18.52
N ARG A 78 5.79 11.45 -17.56
CA ARG A 78 5.48 10.37 -16.63
C ARG A 78 5.54 10.88 -15.19
N PRO A 79 4.53 10.55 -14.36
CA PRO A 79 4.61 10.83 -12.94
C PRO A 79 5.64 9.91 -12.29
N GLN A 80 6.27 10.41 -11.24
CA GLN A 80 7.11 9.62 -10.36
C GLN A 80 6.77 9.95 -8.91
N LEU A 81 6.57 8.89 -8.14
CA LEU A 81 6.34 8.97 -6.70
C LEU A 81 7.69 8.98 -6.00
N ILE A 82 7.87 9.95 -5.11
CA ILE A 82 9.03 10.10 -4.25
C ILE A 82 8.53 9.95 -2.83
N PHE A 83 9.07 8.96 -2.12
CA PHE A 83 8.79 8.76 -0.71
C PHE A 83 9.77 9.59 0.12
N ILE A 84 9.24 10.43 1.01
CA ILE A 84 9.99 11.33 1.89
C ILE A 84 9.81 10.82 3.34
N ASP A 85 10.71 11.21 4.23
CA ASP A 85 10.70 10.86 5.65
C ASP A 85 10.75 9.35 5.92
N THR A 86 11.89 8.76 5.58
CA THR A 86 12.16 7.34 5.82
C THR A 86 12.54 7.03 7.28
N GLY A 87 12.27 7.92 8.24
CA GLY A 87 12.74 7.84 9.63
C GLY A 87 12.28 6.60 10.41
N LEU A 88 11.28 5.87 9.91
CA LEU A 88 10.75 4.63 10.48
C LEU A 88 10.72 3.48 9.47
N VAL A 89 11.60 3.51 8.47
CA VAL A 89 11.72 2.41 7.51
C VAL A 89 12.47 1.26 8.17
N THR A 90 11.80 0.13 8.28
CA THR A 90 12.38 -1.11 8.80
C THR A 90 12.27 -2.21 7.77
N GLN A 91 13.18 -3.17 7.84
CA GLN A 91 13.07 -4.43 7.10
C GLN A 91 12.52 -5.49 8.03
N LEU A 92 11.55 -6.27 7.53
CA LEU A 92 11.13 -7.47 8.24
C LEU A 92 12.24 -8.52 8.12
N ASN A 93 12.66 -9.08 9.26
CA ASN A 93 13.51 -10.27 9.25
C ASN A 93 12.78 -11.45 8.57
N HIS A 94 13.51 -12.51 8.22
CA HIS A 94 12.95 -13.64 7.47
C HIS A 94 11.69 -14.24 8.12
N THR A 95 11.71 -14.43 9.44
CA THR A 95 10.57 -14.97 10.20
C THR A 95 9.36 -14.05 10.15
N ASN A 96 9.54 -12.75 10.44
CA ASN A 96 8.46 -11.77 10.43
C ASN A 96 7.90 -11.57 9.01
N ARG A 97 8.76 -11.60 7.99
CA ARG A 97 8.36 -11.52 6.59
C ARG A 97 7.50 -12.72 6.20
N ARG A 98 7.91 -13.94 6.55
CA ARG A 98 7.11 -15.15 6.33
C ARG A 98 5.78 -15.06 7.08
N ASN A 99 5.83 -14.66 8.35
CA ASN A 99 4.64 -14.54 9.19
C ASN A 99 3.62 -13.58 8.58
N PHE A 100 4.11 -12.44 8.10
CA PHE A 100 3.32 -11.43 7.40
C PHE A 100 2.73 -11.95 6.09
N LEU A 101 3.55 -12.54 5.20
CA LEU A 101 3.10 -13.00 3.88
C LEU A 101 2.01 -14.08 3.98
N ASP A 102 2.20 -15.04 4.85
CA ASP A 102 1.25 -16.13 5.07
C ASP A 102 -0.08 -15.58 5.64
N LEU A 103 -0.02 -14.64 6.60
CA LEU A 103 -1.22 -13.99 7.15
C LEU A 103 -1.92 -13.14 6.09
N PHE A 104 -1.18 -12.33 5.35
CA PHE A 104 -1.70 -11.46 4.30
C PHE A 104 -2.35 -12.27 3.18
N ARG A 105 -1.74 -13.39 2.77
CA ARG A 105 -2.31 -14.33 1.79
C ARG A 105 -3.67 -14.86 2.26
N ALA A 106 -3.75 -15.36 3.50
CA ALA A 106 -5.00 -15.89 4.05
C ALA A 106 -6.13 -14.83 4.04
N VAL A 107 -5.81 -13.58 4.41
CA VAL A 107 -6.78 -12.48 4.35
C VAL A 107 -7.19 -12.15 2.92
N ALA A 108 -6.26 -12.08 1.97
CA ALA A 108 -6.52 -11.78 0.57
C ALA A 108 -7.36 -12.86 -0.14
N GLU A 109 -7.20 -14.11 0.27
CA GLU A 109 -7.99 -15.25 -0.20
C GLU A 109 -9.34 -15.38 0.53
N PHE A 110 -9.65 -14.46 1.44
CA PHE A 110 -10.83 -14.44 2.31
C PHE A 110 -10.97 -15.65 3.25
N ASP A 111 -9.84 -16.27 3.61
CA ASP A 111 -9.73 -17.34 4.61
C ASP A 111 -9.36 -16.73 5.98
N GLY A 112 -10.37 -16.17 6.64
CA GLY A 112 -10.21 -15.58 7.96
C GLY A 112 -10.00 -16.60 9.07
N TYR A 113 -10.46 -17.84 8.91
CA TYR A 113 -10.19 -18.91 9.87
C TYR A 113 -8.69 -19.23 9.90
N LYS A 114 -8.08 -19.42 8.71
CA LYS A 114 -6.64 -19.61 8.62
C LYS A 114 -5.87 -18.39 9.10
N ALA A 115 -6.33 -17.19 8.80
CA ALA A 115 -5.73 -15.97 9.35
C ALA A 115 -5.73 -15.97 10.89
N GLY A 116 -6.86 -16.36 11.51
CA GLY A 116 -6.97 -16.51 12.96
C GLY A 116 -5.99 -17.54 13.53
N GLN A 117 -5.88 -18.71 12.92
CA GLN A 117 -4.90 -19.74 13.31
C GLN A 117 -3.46 -19.21 13.23
N LEU A 118 -3.10 -18.55 12.12
CA LEU A 118 -1.76 -17.98 11.95
C LEU A 118 -1.45 -16.91 13.01
N MET A 119 -2.44 -16.11 13.43
CA MET A 119 -2.27 -15.13 14.50
C MET A 119 -2.03 -15.78 15.86
N ILE A 120 -2.73 -16.88 16.16
CA ILE A 120 -2.57 -17.66 17.39
C ILE A 120 -1.21 -18.36 17.40
N GLU A 121 -0.86 -19.11 16.36
CA GLU A 121 0.38 -19.89 16.26
C GLU A 121 1.65 -19.04 16.36
N ARG A 122 1.55 -17.74 16.02
CA ARG A 122 2.70 -16.84 15.86
C ARG A 122 2.72 -15.69 16.85
N CYS A 123 1.77 -15.65 17.79
CA CYS A 123 1.83 -14.71 18.89
C CYS A 123 2.95 -15.08 19.87
N ARG A 124 3.23 -14.22 20.85
CA ARG A 124 4.30 -14.46 21.83
C ARG A 124 4.00 -15.61 22.80
N GLN A 125 2.72 -15.88 23.07
CA GLN A 125 2.26 -16.85 24.07
C GLN A 125 1.06 -17.64 23.53
N PRO A 126 1.26 -18.55 22.56
CA PRO A 126 0.16 -19.29 21.92
C PRO A 126 -0.65 -20.13 22.92
N ASP A 127 0.01 -20.71 23.92
CA ASP A 127 -0.64 -21.54 24.94
C ASP A 127 -1.55 -20.76 25.90
N ALA A 128 -1.40 -19.43 25.94
CA ALA A 128 -2.24 -18.56 26.77
C ALA A 128 -3.53 -18.13 26.06
N VAL A 129 -3.70 -18.49 24.78
CA VAL A 129 -4.88 -18.08 24.01
C VAL A 129 -6.13 -18.78 24.51
N ILE A 130 -7.12 -17.98 24.86
CA ILE A 130 -8.40 -18.47 25.38
C ILE A 130 -9.34 -18.72 24.19
N HIS A 131 -9.90 -19.92 24.11
CA HIS A 131 -10.84 -20.32 23.07
C HIS A 131 -10.35 -20.04 21.63
N ALA A 132 -9.18 -20.60 21.29
CA ALA A 132 -8.52 -20.47 19.98
C ALA A 132 -9.47 -20.64 18.78
N ASP A 133 -10.34 -21.66 18.80
CA ASP A 133 -11.29 -21.91 17.71
C ASP A 133 -12.34 -20.81 17.58
N ILE A 134 -12.81 -20.27 18.71
CA ILE A 134 -13.77 -19.16 18.71
C ILE A 134 -13.12 -17.90 18.12
N PHE A 135 -11.86 -17.64 18.46
CA PHE A 135 -11.10 -16.53 17.86
C PHE A 135 -10.99 -16.71 16.34
N ALA A 136 -10.61 -17.90 15.86
CA ALA A 136 -10.50 -18.18 14.43
C ALA A 136 -11.85 -18.05 13.69
N LEU A 137 -12.95 -18.52 14.30
CA LEU A 137 -14.30 -18.33 13.75
C LEU A 137 -14.71 -16.85 13.67
N LYS A 138 -14.38 -16.05 14.69
CA LYS A 138 -14.67 -14.61 14.67
C LYS A 138 -13.83 -13.89 13.60
N MET A 139 -12.58 -14.28 13.40
CA MET A 139 -11.75 -13.79 12.30
C MET A 139 -12.33 -14.15 10.93
N GLN A 140 -12.86 -15.37 10.75
CA GLN A 140 -13.58 -15.75 9.54
C GLN A 140 -14.79 -14.84 9.28
N HIS A 141 -15.60 -14.58 10.31
CA HIS A 141 -16.76 -13.70 10.17
C HIS A 141 -16.35 -12.27 9.78
N LEU A 142 -15.31 -11.74 10.39
CA LEU A 142 -14.76 -10.42 10.07
C LEU A 142 -14.28 -10.34 8.62
N VAL A 143 -13.47 -11.30 8.17
CA VAL A 143 -12.94 -11.31 6.79
C VAL A 143 -14.06 -11.45 5.75
N LEU A 144 -15.10 -12.25 6.02
CA LEU A 144 -16.29 -12.32 5.16
C LEU A 144 -17.11 -11.01 5.19
N GLY A 145 -17.16 -10.33 6.33
CA GLY A 145 -17.74 -9.00 6.45
C GLY A 145 -17.00 -7.96 5.60
N VAL A 146 -15.67 -8.10 5.45
CA VAL A 146 -14.89 -7.28 4.50
C VAL A 146 -15.21 -7.67 3.07
N LYS A 147 -15.30 -8.97 2.73
CA LYS A 147 -15.65 -9.49 1.40
C LYS A 147 -16.94 -8.91 0.85
N SER A 148 -17.98 -8.84 1.69
CA SER A 148 -19.28 -8.30 1.28
C SER A 148 -19.25 -6.79 1.00
N ARG A 149 -18.26 -6.06 1.53
CA ARG A 149 -18.09 -4.61 1.38
C ARG A 149 -17.00 -4.21 0.38
N THR A 150 -16.13 -5.13 -0.03
CA THR A 150 -14.91 -4.84 -0.84
C THR A 150 -15.19 -4.47 -2.29
N PHE A 151 -16.41 -4.65 -2.81
CA PHE A 151 -16.77 -4.04 -4.11
C PHE A 151 -17.01 -2.53 -4.04
N ALA A 152 -16.99 -1.94 -2.84
CA ALA A 152 -17.04 -0.49 -2.62
C ALA A 152 -15.92 -0.08 -1.63
N LEU A 153 -14.66 -0.11 -2.08
CA LEU A 153 -13.48 0.28 -1.29
C LEU A 153 -13.61 1.66 -0.61
N GLY A 154 -14.45 2.57 -1.14
CA GLY A 154 -14.74 3.88 -0.53
C GLY A 154 -15.55 3.82 0.78
N ASN A 155 -16.21 2.69 1.07
CA ASN A 155 -17.08 2.52 2.24
C ASN A 155 -16.46 1.65 3.34
N VAL A 156 -15.29 1.06 3.10
CA VAL A 156 -14.61 0.22 4.09
C VAL A 156 -13.66 1.09 4.90
N ARG A 157 -14.08 1.50 6.09
CA ARG A 157 -13.20 2.12 7.08
C ARG A 157 -12.28 1.05 7.66
N ILE A 158 -11.06 0.99 7.15
CA ILE A 158 -10.05 0.02 7.62
C ILE A 158 -9.78 0.13 9.13
N GLY A 159 -9.98 1.32 9.71
CA GLY A 159 -9.91 1.55 11.15
C GLY A 159 -10.94 0.75 11.95
N ASP A 160 -12.15 0.55 11.45
CA ASP A 160 -13.19 -0.21 12.15
C ASP A 160 -12.80 -1.70 12.20
N ILE A 161 -12.26 -2.22 11.10
CA ILE A 161 -11.74 -3.59 11.01
C ILE A 161 -10.59 -3.81 12.00
N LEU A 162 -9.64 -2.87 12.05
CA LEU A 162 -8.51 -2.93 12.99
C LEU A 162 -9.00 -2.86 14.44
N ASN A 163 -10.01 -2.05 14.74
CA ASN A 163 -10.61 -1.97 16.06
C ASN A 163 -11.27 -3.29 16.47
N ASP A 164 -12.01 -3.94 15.56
CA ASP A 164 -12.64 -5.23 15.80
C ASP A 164 -11.60 -6.33 16.05
N VAL A 165 -10.54 -6.38 15.24
CA VAL A 165 -9.41 -7.31 15.46
C VAL A 165 -8.75 -7.07 16.81
N MET A 166 -8.46 -5.81 17.16
CA MET A 166 -7.86 -5.47 18.46
C MET A 166 -8.79 -5.82 19.64
N ALA A 167 -10.11 -5.67 19.49
CA ALA A 167 -11.08 -6.09 20.50
C ALA A 167 -11.13 -7.62 20.67
N MET A 168 -11.03 -8.36 19.56
CA MET A 168 -10.94 -9.82 19.60
C MET A 168 -9.65 -10.29 20.28
N ILE A 169 -8.51 -9.65 19.98
CA ILE A 169 -7.24 -9.97 20.65
C ILE A 169 -7.38 -9.75 22.17
N ARG A 170 -7.88 -8.60 22.63
CA ARG A 170 -8.06 -8.33 24.07
C ARG A 170 -8.97 -9.31 24.82
N SER A 171 -9.85 -10.02 24.12
CA SER A 171 -10.79 -10.95 24.74
C SER A 171 -10.32 -12.41 24.72
N HIS A 172 -9.33 -12.73 23.88
CA HIS A 172 -8.81 -14.10 23.73
C HIS A 172 -7.32 -14.17 24.09
N HIS A 173 -6.71 -13.07 24.54
CA HIS A 173 -5.26 -12.92 24.73
C HIS A 173 -4.91 -12.01 25.90
#